data_AF-A0A813J9P9-F1
#
_entry.id   AF-A0A813J9P9-F1
#
_cell.length_a   1.000
_cell.length_b   1.000
_cell.length_c   1.000
_cell.angle_alpha   90.00
_cell.angle_beta   90.00
_cell.angle_gamma   90.00
#
_symmetry.space_group_name_H-M   'P 1'
#
loop_
_entity.id
_entity.type
_entity.pdbx_description
1 polymer ?
#
loop_
_entity_poly.entity_id
_entity_poly.type
_entity_poly.pdbx_seq_one_letter_code
_entity_poly.pdbx_strand_id
1 'polypeptide(L)'
;MAELSLEANTVSYSSAIGACAEGSQWAPALYVLDQMARTGLQANCITYYAAMHACEACGQWSLTLAVLAAMLEAGVQDRTQVRVKYVHQIQAGGPADCFKHVVLGLLLQQLLVAGEPLTYVDTHAGGGIYDLTSDDTMSPDNFEEGILRLDRQRNNEADFPVPIAQYMSAVDACNQALTGSIGRALKYYAGSPALALHWLRPQDSATLFETSEAVHAKLQQNVALIDPSAAVTVLQEDSYRWLLSEAALPLFSGRVPF
;
A
#
# COMPACT_ATOMS: atom_id res chain seq x y z
N MET A 1 -19.65 38.10 35.52
CA MET A 1 -19.44 37.53 34.17
C MET A 1 -19.16 36.06 34.37
N ALA A 2 -19.99 35.17 33.84
CA ALA A 2 -19.72 33.74 33.90
C ALA A 2 -18.52 33.47 32.98
N GLU A 3 -17.40 33.03 33.56
CA GLU A 3 -16.31 32.45 32.78
C GLU A 3 -16.86 31.20 32.10
N LEU A 4 -17.06 31.29 30.78
CA LEU A 4 -17.28 30.12 29.95
C LEU A 4 -16.00 29.28 29.98
N SER A 5 -15.96 28.26 30.83
CA SER A 5 -14.91 27.25 30.81
C SER A 5 -15.06 26.43 29.53
N LEU A 6 -14.32 26.83 28.50
CA LEU A 6 -14.16 26.04 27.28
C LEU A 6 -13.25 24.84 27.59
N GLU A 7 -13.85 23.68 27.78
CA GLU A 7 -13.12 22.43 27.94
C GLU A 7 -12.58 21.96 26.57
N ALA A 8 -11.32 21.56 26.54
CA ALA A 8 -10.72 20.98 25.35
C ALA A 8 -11.43 19.66 24.99
N ASN A 9 -11.68 19.45 23.71
CA ASN A 9 -12.32 18.24 23.18
C ASN A 9 -11.46 17.61 22.07
N THR A 10 -11.89 16.47 21.54
CA THR A 10 -11.18 15.75 20.46
C THR A 10 -10.77 16.67 19.31
N VAL A 11 -11.64 17.58 18.87
CA VAL A 11 -11.32 18.51 17.77
C VAL A 11 -10.18 19.46 18.15
N SER A 12 -10.18 19.96 19.39
CA SER A 12 -9.14 20.87 19.88
C SER A 12 -7.78 20.16 19.93
N TYR A 13 -7.74 18.93 20.43
CA TYR A 13 -6.53 18.10 20.46
C TYR A 13 -6.04 17.72 19.06
N SER A 14 -6.93 17.25 18.17
CA SER A 14 -6.54 16.93 16.79
C SER A 14 -5.98 18.15 16.06
N SER A 15 -6.54 19.34 16.30
CA SER A 15 -6.04 20.58 15.69
C SER A 15 -4.66 20.97 16.23
N ALA A 16 -4.44 20.84 17.54
CA ALA A 16 -3.14 21.11 18.15
C ALA A 16 -2.05 20.16 17.65
N ILE A 17 -2.35 18.87 17.53
CA ILE A 17 -1.44 17.86 16.96
C ILE A 17 -1.17 18.17 15.48
N GLY A 18 -2.20 18.54 14.71
CA GLY A 18 -2.06 18.96 13.32
C GLY A 18 -1.11 20.15 13.16
N ALA A 19 -1.23 21.17 14.01
CA ALA A 19 -0.31 22.31 14.01
C ALA A 19 1.14 21.90 14.35
N CYS A 20 1.33 20.92 15.24
CA CYS A 20 2.64 20.35 15.52
C CYS A 20 3.21 19.60 14.30
N ALA A 21 2.36 18.90 13.54
CA ALA A 21 2.76 18.19 12.33
C ALA A 21 3.25 19.14 11.23
N GLU A 22 2.49 20.20 10.94
CA GLU A 22 2.89 21.27 10.01
C GLU A 22 4.20 21.96 10.44
N GLY A 23 4.43 22.05 11.76
CA GLY A 23 5.66 22.59 12.33
C GLY A 23 6.83 21.60 12.38
N SER A 24 6.68 20.34 11.93
CA SER A 24 7.68 19.28 12.11
C SER A 24 8.12 19.13 13.58
N GLN A 25 7.16 19.17 14.50
CA GLN A 25 7.38 19.07 15.95
C GLN A 25 6.78 17.78 16.50
N TRP A 26 7.48 16.66 16.29
CA TRP A 26 7.02 15.34 16.73
C TRP A 26 6.85 15.23 18.25
N ALA A 27 7.77 15.78 19.06
CA ALA A 27 7.72 15.62 20.52
C ALA A 27 6.50 16.32 21.16
N PRO A 28 6.19 17.59 20.83
CA PRO A 28 4.93 18.22 21.23
C PRO A 28 3.69 17.48 20.72
N ALA A 29 3.70 16.97 19.48
CA ALA A 29 2.57 16.22 18.93
C ALA A 29 2.24 14.99 19.76
N LEU A 30 3.26 14.20 20.13
CA LEU A 30 3.10 13.00 20.96
C LEU A 30 2.73 13.34 22.40
N TYR A 31 3.28 14.42 22.97
CA TYR A 31 2.88 14.91 24.28
C TYR A 31 1.39 15.28 24.31
N VAL A 32 0.90 15.99 23.31
CA VAL A 32 -0.51 16.38 23.21
C VAL A 32 -1.42 15.15 23.04
N LEU A 33 -0.96 14.13 22.29
CA LEU A 33 -1.67 12.85 22.17
C LEU A 33 -1.77 12.12 23.52
N ASP A 34 -0.68 12.04 24.28
CA ASP A 34 -0.67 11.48 25.64
C ASP A 34 -1.59 12.26 26.60
N GLN A 35 -1.53 13.60 26.57
CA GLN A 35 -2.42 14.44 27.39
C GLN A 35 -3.89 14.19 27.06
N MET A 36 -4.24 14.01 25.78
CA MET A 36 -5.59 13.66 25.37
C MET A 36 -6.05 12.35 26.05
N ALA A 37 -5.21 11.32 26.05
CA ALA A 37 -5.52 10.06 26.72
C ALA A 37 -5.68 10.22 28.25
N ARG A 38 -4.80 11.01 28.89
CA ARG A 38 -4.86 11.28 30.34
C ARG A 38 -6.10 12.05 30.78
N THR A 39 -6.67 12.87 29.90
CA THR A 39 -7.93 13.57 30.14
C THR A 39 -9.17 12.71 29.89
N GLY A 40 -8.98 11.43 29.54
CA GLY A 40 -10.06 10.47 29.28
C GLY A 40 -10.76 10.65 27.93
N LEU A 41 -10.23 11.53 27.06
CA LEU A 41 -10.76 11.73 25.73
C LEU A 41 -10.24 10.64 24.79
N GLN A 42 -11.15 10.09 24.00
CA GLN A 42 -10.84 9.03 23.03
C GLN A 42 -10.23 9.63 21.76
N ALA A 43 -8.97 9.29 21.49
CA ALA A 43 -8.33 9.60 20.22
C ALA A 43 -9.01 8.83 19.08
N ASN A 44 -9.13 9.47 17.92
CA ASN A 44 -9.67 8.86 16.71
C ASN A 44 -8.59 8.79 15.62
N CYS A 45 -8.94 8.23 14.46
CA CYS A 45 -8.01 8.04 13.34
C CYS A 45 -7.36 9.35 12.87
N ILE A 46 -8.07 10.48 12.93
CA ILE A 46 -7.54 11.79 12.56
C ILE A 46 -6.43 12.22 13.51
N THR A 47 -6.64 11.98 14.81
CA THR A 47 -5.69 12.33 15.88
C THR A 47 -4.40 11.52 15.74
N TYR A 48 -4.52 10.21 15.56
CA TYR A 48 -3.37 9.33 15.35
C TYR A 48 -2.63 9.63 14.03
N TYR A 49 -3.36 9.89 12.94
CA TYR A 49 -2.74 10.24 11.66
C TYR A 49 -1.92 11.54 11.75
N ALA A 50 -2.45 12.57 12.42
CA ALA A 50 -1.72 13.81 12.62
C ALA A 50 -0.43 13.59 13.44
N ALA A 51 -0.47 12.74 14.46
CA ALA A 51 0.72 12.38 15.25
C ALA A 51 1.74 11.58 14.42
N MET A 52 1.28 10.60 13.64
CA MET A 52 2.12 9.85 12.70
C MET A 52 2.79 10.76 11.67
N HIS A 53 2.04 11.72 11.12
CA HIS A 53 2.56 12.69 10.16
C HIS A 53 3.63 13.61 10.78
N ALA A 54 3.44 14.04 12.03
CA ALA A 54 4.46 14.81 12.75
C ALA A 54 5.77 14.02 12.92
N CYS A 55 5.69 12.71 13.22
CA CYS A 55 6.84 11.82 13.30
C CYS A 55 7.51 11.62 11.92
N GLU A 56 6.70 11.39 10.88
CA GLU A 56 7.14 11.21 9.50
C GLU A 56 7.91 12.43 8.98
N ALA A 57 7.37 13.64 9.17
CA ALA A 57 7.99 14.89 8.75
C ALA A 57 9.38 15.12 9.36
N CYS A 58 9.68 14.44 10.47
CA CYS A 58 10.96 14.50 11.18
C CYS A 58 11.86 13.28 10.94
N GLY A 59 11.48 12.37 10.03
CA GLY A 59 12.20 11.13 9.75
C GLY A 59 12.15 10.10 10.88
N GLN A 60 11.23 10.25 11.84
CA GLN A 60 11.11 9.38 13.03
C GLN A 60 10.21 8.17 12.76
N TRP A 61 10.61 7.31 11.81
CA TRP A 61 9.81 6.16 11.39
C TRP A 61 9.47 5.19 12.53
N SER A 62 10.38 5.01 13.50
CA SER A 62 10.15 4.14 14.66
C SER A 62 9.02 4.66 15.56
N LEU A 63 8.94 5.99 15.74
CA LEU A 63 7.83 6.62 16.46
C LEU A 63 6.53 6.56 15.66
N THR A 64 6.58 6.71 14.34
CA THR A 64 5.41 6.50 13.48
C THR A 64 4.83 5.10 13.66
N LEU A 65 5.66 4.06 13.68
CA LEU A 65 5.24 2.68 13.94
C LEU A 65 4.69 2.49 15.36
N ALA A 66 5.28 3.14 16.36
CA ALA A 66 4.78 3.10 17.74
C ALA A 66 3.38 3.73 17.86
N VAL A 67 3.15 4.86 17.18
CA VAL A 67 1.84 5.52 17.13
C VAL A 67 0.81 4.65 16.39
N LEU A 68 1.20 3.99 15.29
CA LEU A 68 0.35 3.04 14.58
C LEU A 68 -0.03 1.85 15.46
N ALA A 69 0.92 1.28 16.19
CA ALA A 69 0.66 0.19 17.13
C ALA A 69 -0.35 0.62 18.21
N ALA A 70 -0.15 1.80 18.82
CA ALA A 70 -1.07 2.35 19.82
C ALA A 70 -2.49 2.59 19.25
N MET A 71 -2.59 3.06 18.01
CA MET A 71 -3.86 3.22 17.30
C MET A 71 -4.60 1.87 17.13
N LEU A 72 -3.87 0.84 16.72
CA LEU A 72 -4.43 -0.51 16.52
C LEU A 72 -4.83 -1.18 17.85
N GLU A 73 -4.03 -1.00 18.91
CA GLU A 73 -4.35 -1.46 20.28
C GLU A 73 -5.60 -0.77 20.85
N ALA A 74 -5.77 0.51 20.57
CA ALA A 74 -6.96 1.27 20.94
C ALA A 74 -8.22 0.87 20.13
N GLY A 75 -8.10 -0.06 19.18
CA GLY A 75 -9.21 -0.49 18.32
C GLY A 75 -9.67 0.59 17.33
N VAL A 76 -8.85 1.63 17.12
CA VAL A 76 -9.17 2.72 16.21
C VAL A 76 -8.81 2.28 14.79
N GLN A 77 -9.83 2.14 13.95
CA GLN A 77 -9.64 1.73 12.56
C GLN A 77 -9.06 2.87 11.71
N ASP A 78 -8.24 2.50 10.73
CA ASP A 78 -7.73 3.42 9.72
C ASP A 78 -8.87 4.06 8.93
N ARG A 79 -8.71 5.36 8.64
CA ARG A 79 -9.63 6.18 7.87
C ARG A 79 -9.83 5.64 6.44
N THR A 80 -8.92 4.79 5.96
CA THR A 80 -9.04 4.05 4.69
C THR A 80 -10.23 3.09 4.65
N GLN A 81 -10.77 2.64 5.79
CA GLN A 81 -11.98 1.80 5.80
C GLN A 81 -13.29 2.57 5.61
N VAL A 82 -13.29 3.91 5.79
CA VAL A 82 -14.50 4.75 5.72
C VAL A 82 -14.59 5.58 4.43
N ARG A 83 -13.53 5.63 3.61
CA ARG A 83 -13.62 6.21 2.26
C ARG A 83 -14.07 5.14 1.26
N VAL A 84 -15.26 5.35 0.70
CA VAL A 84 -15.82 4.79 -0.54
C VAL A 84 -15.04 3.57 -1.05
N LYS A 85 -15.57 2.37 -0.83
CA LYS A 85 -15.27 1.11 -1.53
C LYS A 85 -14.10 1.29 -2.53
N TYR A 86 -12.86 1.25 -2.04
CA TYR A 86 -11.67 1.41 -2.87
C TYR A 86 -11.53 0.13 -3.68
N VAL A 87 -12.36 -0.01 -4.72
CA VAL A 87 -12.38 -1.20 -5.55
C VAL A 87 -11.23 -1.02 -6.54
N HIS A 88 -10.12 -1.74 -6.33
CA HIS A 88 -8.97 -1.71 -7.23
C HIS A 88 -9.36 -1.91 -8.71
N GLN A 89 -10.46 -2.61 -9.01
CA GLN A 89 -10.98 -2.75 -10.38
C GLN A 89 -11.31 -1.40 -11.06
N ILE A 90 -11.55 -0.32 -10.30
CA ILE A 90 -11.86 1.01 -10.83
C ILE A 90 -10.59 1.78 -11.22
N GLN A 91 -9.45 1.51 -10.56
CA GLN A 91 -8.19 2.25 -10.76
C GLN A 91 -7.08 1.45 -11.44
N ALA A 92 -7.28 0.15 -11.66
CA ALA A 92 -6.33 -0.73 -12.31
C ALA A 92 -5.90 -0.16 -13.68
N GLY A 93 -4.60 -0.08 -13.90
CA GLY A 93 -4.04 0.37 -15.18
C GLY A 93 -3.98 1.87 -15.39
N GLY A 94 -4.36 2.68 -14.39
CA GLY A 94 -4.27 4.14 -14.46
C GLY A 94 -2.83 4.68 -14.47
N PRO A 95 -2.64 5.99 -14.75
CA PRO A 95 -1.31 6.61 -14.76
C PRO A 95 -0.52 6.46 -13.44
N ALA A 96 -1.19 6.61 -12.30
CA ALA A 96 -0.55 6.44 -10.97
C ALA A 96 -0.08 5.01 -10.75
N ASP A 97 -0.85 4.06 -11.26
CA ASP A 97 -0.62 2.63 -11.15
C ASP A 97 0.58 2.23 -12.03
N CYS A 98 0.64 2.74 -13.25
CA CYS A 98 1.80 2.61 -14.13
C CYS A 98 3.07 3.19 -13.48
N PHE A 99 3.00 4.40 -12.91
CA PHE A 99 4.13 5.02 -12.21
C PHE A 99 4.63 4.15 -11.05
N LYS A 100 3.71 3.73 -10.16
CA LYS A 100 4.02 2.86 -9.02
C LYS A 100 4.69 1.56 -9.46
N HIS A 101 4.20 0.94 -10.53
CA HIS A 101 4.71 -0.35 -11.00
C HIS A 101 6.03 -0.25 -11.76
N VAL A 102 6.31 0.86 -12.45
CA VAL A 102 7.66 1.15 -12.97
C VAL A 102 8.64 1.27 -11.81
N VAL A 103 8.29 2.02 -10.76
CA VAL A 103 9.14 2.18 -9.57
C VAL A 103 9.36 0.84 -8.85
N LEU A 104 8.31 0.03 -8.68
CA LEU A 104 8.41 -1.31 -8.11
C LEU A 104 9.39 -2.19 -8.91
N GLY A 105 9.27 -2.21 -10.23
CA GLY A 105 10.15 -3.00 -11.09
C GLY A 105 11.60 -2.57 -11.00
N LEU A 106 11.86 -1.26 -10.97
CA LEU A 106 13.21 -0.73 -10.75
C LEU A 106 13.78 -1.14 -9.39
N LEU A 107 12.98 -1.00 -8.32
CA LEU A 107 13.42 -1.34 -6.97
C LEU A 107 13.75 -2.83 -6.84
N LEU A 108 12.85 -3.71 -7.30
CA LEU A 108 13.06 -5.15 -7.26
C LEU A 108 14.30 -5.55 -8.07
N GLN A 109 14.43 -5.06 -9.30
CA GLN A 109 15.59 -5.36 -10.14
C GLN A 109 16.90 -4.94 -9.46
N GLN A 110 16.93 -3.80 -8.76
CA GLN A 110 18.12 -3.37 -8.01
C GLN A 110 18.39 -4.24 -6.77
N LEU A 111 17.37 -4.60 -5.99
CA LEU A 111 17.54 -5.45 -4.81
C LEU A 111 18.02 -6.86 -5.19
N LEU A 112 17.55 -7.39 -6.32
CA LEU A 112 17.91 -8.73 -6.79
C LEU A 112 19.38 -8.84 -7.26
N VAL A 113 20.05 -7.72 -7.57
CA VAL A 113 21.48 -7.70 -7.95
C VAL A 113 22.38 -8.22 -6.83
N ALA A 114 21.99 -8.01 -5.56
CA ALA A 114 22.78 -8.46 -4.41
C ALA A 114 22.89 -9.99 -4.30
N GLY A 115 22.00 -10.75 -4.97
CA GLY A 115 22.03 -12.21 -4.96
C GLY A 115 21.43 -12.86 -3.71
N GLU A 116 21.23 -12.11 -2.63
CA GLU A 116 20.61 -12.60 -1.39
C GLU A 116 19.12 -12.87 -1.57
N PRO A 117 18.55 -13.90 -0.91
CA PRO A 117 17.11 -14.14 -0.90
C PRO A 117 16.33 -12.92 -0.39
N LEU A 118 15.25 -12.59 -1.10
CA LEU A 118 14.35 -11.49 -0.76
C LEU A 118 12.98 -12.04 -0.34
N THR A 119 12.37 -11.42 0.67
CA THR A 119 10.92 -11.55 0.93
C THR A 119 10.22 -10.29 0.43
N TYR A 120 9.35 -10.46 -0.57
CA TYR A 120 8.46 -9.40 -1.04
C TYR A 120 7.18 -9.37 -0.20
N VAL A 121 6.84 -8.22 0.39
CA VAL A 121 5.62 -8.05 1.18
C VAL A 121 4.73 -7.01 0.52
N ASP A 122 3.54 -7.42 0.10
CA ASP A 122 2.52 -6.54 -0.47
C ASP A 122 1.37 -6.37 0.52
N THR A 123 1.36 -5.23 1.21
CA THR A 123 0.41 -4.93 2.29
C THR A 123 -1.04 -4.79 1.82
N HIS A 124 -1.22 -4.47 0.53
CA HIS A 124 -2.51 -4.20 -0.11
C HIS A 124 -2.46 -4.71 -1.55
N ALA A 125 -2.38 -6.04 -1.68
CA ALA A 125 -2.11 -6.73 -2.94
C ALA A 125 -3.25 -6.60 -3.97
N GLY A 126 -4.47 -6.26 -3.53
CA GLY A 126 -5.62 -6.19 -4.40
C GLY A 126 -5.96 -7.56 -5.01
N GLY A 127 -6.52 -7.56 -6.23
CA GLY A 127 -6.87 -8.79 -6.93
C GLY A 127 -5.72 -9.43 -7.71
N GLY A 128 -4.55 -8.79 -7.75
CA GLY A 128 -3.38 -9.24 -8.52
C GLY A 128 -3.49 -9.04 -10.04
N ILE A 129 -4.57 -9.52 -10.67
CA ILE A 129 -4.83 -9.42 -12.12
C ILE A 129 -6.19 -8.79 -12.37
N TYR A 130 -6.28 -7.94 -13.41
CA TYR A 130 -7.49 -7.21 -13.77
C TYR A 130 -7.78 -7.36 -15.27
N ASP A 131 -9.01 -7.73 -15.63
CA ASP A 131 -9.43 -7.89 -17.03
C ASP A 131 -9.83 -6.54 -17.64
N LEU A 132 -9.04 -6.07 -18.61
CA LEU A 132 -9.25 -4.80 -19.32
C LEU A 132 -10.42 -4.85 -20.32
N THR A 133 -10.92 -6.05 -20.63
CA THR A 133 -12.02 -6.28 -21.58
C THR A 133 -13.36 -6.48 -20.91
N SER A 134 -13.39 -6.53 -19.57
CA SER A 134 -14.63 -6.77 -18.83
C SER A 134 -15.52 -5.53 -18.80
N ASP A 135 -16.83 -5.74 -19.02
CA ASP A 135 -17.86 -4.68 -18.93
C ASP A 135 -18.01 -4.11 -17.50
N ASP A 136 -17.45 -4.80 -16.49
CA ASP A 136 -17.42 -4.38 -15.09
C ASP A 136 -16.38 -3.27 -14.80
N THR A 137 -15.65 -2.80 -15.82
CA THR A 137 -14.72 -1.69 -15.72
C THR A 137 -15.47 -0.35 -15.63
N MET A 138 -15.76 0.07 -14.40
CA MET A 138 -16.57 1.27 -14.12
C MET A 138 -15.93 2.61 -14.54
N SER A 139 -14.70 2.64 -15.05
CA SER A 139 -14.06 3.84 -15.60
C SER A 139 -13.08 3.50 -16.73
N PRO A 140 -13.57 3.38 -17.98
CA PRO A 140 -12.75 3.04 -19.15
C PRO A 140 -11.59 4.02 -19.38
N ASP A 141 -11.81 5.30 -19.06
CA ASP A 141 -10.84 6.38 -19.25
C ASP A 141 -9.54 6.16 -18.45
N ASN A 142 -9.61 5.43 -17.32
CA ASN A 142 -8.47 5.32 -16.43
C ASN A 142 -7.33 4.48 -17.03
N PHE A 143 -7.61 3.27 -17.56
CA PHE A 143 -6.55 2.48 -18.23
C PHE A 143 -6.20 3.00 -19.63
N GLU A 144 -7.12 3.74 -20.28
CA GLU A 144 -6.86 4.42 -21.56
C GLU A 144 -5.77 5.49 -21.43
N GLU A 145 -5.79 6.28 -20.35
CA GLU A 145 -4.77 7.29 -20.07
C GLU A 145 -3.46 6.72 -19.47
N GLY A 146 -3.53 5.50 -18.91
CA GLY A 146 -2.39 4.79 -18.32
C GLY A 146 -1.82 3.72 -19.24
N ILE A 147 -2.08 2.45 -18.93
CA ILE A 147 -1.37 1.32 -19.54
C ILE A 147 -1.59 1.22 -21.06
N LEU A 148 -2.80 1.50 -21.57
CA LEU A 148 -3.07 1.44 -23.01
C LEU A 148 -2.40 2.60 -23.76
N ARG A 149 -2.24 3.76 -23.12
CA ARG A 149 -1.42 4.84 -23.67
C ARG A 149 0.04 4.43 -23.82
N LEU A 150 0.62 3.81 -22.79
CA LEU A 150 2.00 3.30 -22.86
C LEU A 150 2.17 2.22 -23.94
N ASP A 151 1.20 1.31 -24.07
CA ASP A 151 1.20 0.28 -25.11
C ASP A 151 1.15 0.86 -26.53
N ARG A 152 0.43 1.97 -26.73
CA ARG A 152 0.43 2.70 -28.00
C ARG A 152 1.74 3.45 -28.26
N GLN A 153 2.30 4.11 -27.24
CA GLN A 153 3.48 4.97 -27.39
C GLN A 153 4.77 4.18 -27.62
N ARG A 154 4.94 3.01 -26.98
CA ARG A 154 6.18 2.20 -27.04
C ARG A 154 6.61 1.78 -28.45
N ASN A 155 5.71 1.87 -29.43
CA ASN A 155 5.97 1.51 -30.83
C ASN A 155 6.22 2.72 -31.74
N ASN A 156 5.84 3.91 -31.28
CA ASN A 156 5.84 5.13 -32.07
C ASN A 156 6.96 6.09 -31.67
N GLU A 157 7.55 5.90 -30.49
CA GLU A 157 8.60 6.77 -29.96
C GLU A 157 9.97 6.12 -30.10
N ALA A 158 10.86 6.78 -30.85
CA ALA A 158 12.23 6.32 -31.06
C ALA A 158 13.08 6.32 -29.76
N ASP A 159 12.65 7.06 -28.74
CA ASP A 159 13.32 7.22 -27.44
C ASP A 159 12.39 6.83 -26.29
N PHE A 160 11.76 5.67 -26.40
CA PHE A 160 10.89 5.17 -25.33
C PHE A 160 11.73 4.83 -24.08
N PRO A 161 11.45 5.42 -22.90
CA PRO A 161 12.33 5.30 -21.75
C PRO A 161 12.57 3.85 -21.30
N VAL A 162 13.83 3.46 -21.13
CA VAL A 162 14.23 2.09 -20.78
C VAL A 162 13.50 1.53 -19.54
N PRO A 163 13.33 2.28 -18.42
CA PRO A 163 12.57 1.77 -17.28
C PRO A 163 11.12 1.41 -17.61
N ILE A 164 10.49 2.21 -18.48
CA ILE A 164 9.11 1.97 -18.91
C ILE A 164 9.06 0.79 -19.87
N ALA A 165 10.05 0.65 -20.76
CA ALA A 165 10.17 -0.51 -21.64
C ALA A 165 10.29 -1.84 -20.86
N GLN A 166 11.11 -1.86 -19.80
CA GLN A 166 11.27 -3.01 -18.92
C GLN A 166 9.96 -3.37 -18.20
N TYR A 167 9.26 -2.37 -17.69
CA TYR A 167 7.93 -2.54 -17.12
C TYR A 167 6.95 -3.14 -18.13
N MET A 168 6.88 -2.59 -19.36
CA MET A 168 6.00 -3.09 -20.42
C MET A 168 6.35 -4.53 -20.82
N SER A 169 7.63 -4.90 -20.81
CA SER A 169 8.05 -6.29 -21.06
C SER A 169 7.55 -7.26 -19.99
N ALA A 170 7.52 -6.85 -18.73
CA ALA A 170 6.94 -7.66 -17.65
C ALA A 170 5.41 -7.79 -17.81
N VAL A 171 4.73 -6.70 -18.17
CA VAL A 171 3.29 -6.70 -18.47
C VAL A 171 2.97 -7.67 -19.62
N ASP A 172 3.76 -7.65 -20.70
CA ASP A 172 3.61 -8.58 -21.83
C ASP A 172 3.80 -10.03 -21.38
N ALA A 173 4.83 -10.31 -20.58
CA ALA A 173 5.11 -11.65 -20.07
C ALA A 173 3.95 -12.19 -19.21
N CYS A 174 3.40 -11.36 -18.33
CA CYS A 174 2.21 -11.70 -17.55
C CYS A 174 0.99 -11.98 -18.46
N ASN A 175 0.75 -11.14 -19.48
CA ASN A 175 -0.35 -11.35 -20.43
C ASN A 175 -0.17 -12.64 -21.23
N GLN A 176 1.05 -12.95 -21.67
CA GLN A 176 1.35 -14.17 -22.40
C GLN A 176 1.09 -15.41 -21.52
N ALA A 177 1.54 -15.38 -20.26
CA ALA A 177 1.29 -16.47 -19.31
C ALA A 177 -0.20 -16.73 -19.10
N LEU A 178 -1.01 -15.66 -19.02
CA LEU A 178 -2.46 -15.76 -18.76
C LEU A 178 -3.29 -16.14 -20.00
N THR A 179 -2.89 -15.70 -21.19
CA THR A 179 -3.66 -15.90 -22.42
C THR A 179 -3.19 -17.10 -23.26
N GLY A 180 -1.98 -17.60 -22.99
CA GLY A 180 -1.32 -18.60 -23.84
C GLY A 180 -1.06 -18.13 -25.28
N SER A 181 -1.32 -16.85 -25.57
CA SER A 181 -1.30 -16.29 -26.92
C SER A 181 -0.10 -15.38 -27.09
N ILE A 182 0.60 -15.53 -28.20
CA ILE A 182 1.64 -14.60 -28.63
C ILE A 182 0.92 -13.50 -29.42
N GLY A 183 0.60 -12.40 -28.76
CA GLY A 183 -0.18 -11.32 -29.35
C GLY A 183 -0.04 -10.02 -28.57
N ARG A 184 -0.23 -8.89 -29.26
CA ARG A 184 0.08 -7.55 -28.72
C ARG A 184 -1.09 -6.87 -27.99
N ALA A 185 -2.32 -7.37 -28.17
CA ALA A 185 -3.48 -6.77 -27.54
C ALA A 185 -3.49 -7.12 -26.04
N LEU A 186 -3.25 -6.11 -25.21
CA LEU A 186 -3.34 -6.26 -23.75
C LEU A 186 -4.77 -6.62 -23.36
N LYS A 187 -4.95 -7.82 -22.79
CA LYS A 187 -6.23 -8.28 -22.25
C LYS A 187 -6.29 -8.07 -20.74
N TYR A 188 -5.17 -8.24 -20.07
CA TYR A 188 -5.07 -8.15 -18.63
C TYR A 188 -4.10 -7.06 -18.21
N TYR A 189 -4.44 -6.36 -17.15
CA TYR A 189 -3.51 -5.54 -16.41
C TYR A 189 -2.97 -6.32 -15.21
N ALA A 190 -1.64 -6.39 -15.12
CA ALA A 190 -0.92 -7.00 -14.01
C ALA A 190 -0.72 -5.97 -12.90
N GLY A 191 -1.28 -6.22 -11.72
CA GLY A 191 -1.02 -5.45 -10.50
C GLY A 191 0.34 -5.80 -9.89
N SER A 192 0.65 -5.17 -8.75
CA SER A 192 1.92 -5.37 -8.05
C SER A 192 2.25 -6.82 -7.72
N PRO A 193 1.31 -7.71 -7.29
CA PRO A 193 1.66 -9.10 -7.02
C PRO A 193 2.11 -9.83 -8.28
N ALA A 194 1.37 -9.69 -9.38
CA ALA A 194 1.67 -10.36 -10.64
C ALA A 194 3.03 -9.93 -11.21
N LEU A 195 3.33 -8.62 -11.13
CA LEU A 195 4.59 -8.05 -11.59
C LEU A 195 5.76 -8.45 -10.69
N ALA A 196 5.58 -8.43 -9.36
CA ALA A 196 6.63 -8.84 -8.44
C ALA A 196 7.02 -10.31 -8.67
N LEU A 197 6.03 -11.21 -8.75
CA LEU A 197 6.24 -12.63 -8.99
C LEU A 197 6.96 -12.93 -10.32
N HIS A 198 6.79 -12.07 -11.35
CA HIS A 198 7.55 -12.20 -12.60
C HIS A 198 9.08 -12.03 -12.40
N TRP A 199 9.51 -11.18 -11.47
CA TRP A 199 10.93 -10.91 -11.21
C TRP A 199 11.53 -11.73 -10.07
N LEU A 200 10.71 -12.23 -9.14
CA LEU A 200 11.21 -13.07 -8.04
C LEU A 200 11.84 -14.36 -8.57
N ARG A 201 12.91 -14.80 -7.90
CA ARG A 201 13.66 -16.02 -8.22
C ARG A 201 13.17 -17.18 -7.36
N PRO A 202 13.52 -18.44 -7.68
CA PRO A 202 13.06 -19.61 -6.90
C PRO A 202 13.45 -19.63 -5.42
N GLN A 203 14.44 -18.83 -5.02
CA GLN A 203 14.91 -18.70 -3.63
C GLN A 203 14.21 -17.57 -2.85
N ASP A 204 13.49 -16.70 -3.57
CA ASP A 204 12.78 -15.57 -2.99
C ASP A 204 11.38 -16.02 -2.55
N SER A 205 10.73 -15.23 -1.70
CA SER A 205 9.37 -15.50 -1.24
C SER A 205 8.48 -14.27 -1.34
N ALA A 206 7.16 -14.47 -1.31
CA ALA A 206 6.18 -13.40 -1.31
C ALA A 206 5.12 -13.61 -0.24
N THR A 207 4.72 -12.53 0.44
CA THR A 207 3.55 -12.50 1.33
C THR A 207 2.62 -11.38 0.89
N LEU A 208 1.40 -11.74 0.51
CA LEU A 208 0.43 -10.86 -0.15
C LEU A 208 -0.82 -10.75 0.72
N PHE A 209 -1.23 -9.53 1.05
CA PHE A 209 -2.35 -9.26 1.95
C PHE A 209 -3.53 -8.62 1.22
N GLU A 210 -4.74 -9.09 1.51
CA GLU A 210 -5.98 -8.48 1.06
C GLU A 210 -7.09 -8.72 2.09
N THR A 211 -7.72 -7.65 2.60
CA THR A 211 -8.70 -7.75 3.69
C THR A 211 -10.10 -8.13 3.21
N SER A 212 -10.46 -7.77 1.97
CA SER A 212 -11.77 -8.09 1.39
C SER A 212 -11.82 -9.56 1.00
N GLU A 213 -12.70 -10.34 1.63
CA GLU A 213 -12.91 -11.77 1.33
C GLU A 213 -13.07 -12.05 -0.18
N ALA A 214 -13.90 -11.25 -0.87
CA ALA A 214 -14.15 -11.43 -2.30
C ALA A 214 -12.92 -11.10 -3.17
N VAL A 215 -12.11 -10.10 -2.79
CA VAL A 215 -10.90 -9.73 -3.54
C VAL A 215 -9.75 -10.69 -3.20
N HIS A 216 -9.63 -11.11 -1.95
CA HIS A 216 -8.68 -12.14 -1.51
C HIS A 216 -8.91 -13.46 -2.25
N ALA A 217 -10.16 -13.90 -2.40
CA ALA A 217 -10.48 -15.09 -3.18
C ALA A 217 -10.02 -14.96 -4.66
N LYS A 218 -10.19 -13.77 -5.26
CA LYS A 218 -9.67 -13.48 -6.62
C LYS A 218 -8.14 -13.48 -6.65
N LEU A 219 -7.49 -12.85 -5.67
CA LEU A 219 -6.04 -12.81 -5.53
C LEU A 219 -5.45 -14.22 -5.46
N GLN A 220 -6.02 -15.09 -4.61
CA GLN A 220 -5.57 -16.46 -4.44
C GLN A 220 -5.70 -17.27 -5.74
N GLN A 221 -6.81 -17.11 -6.46
CA GLN A 221 -7.00 -17.74 -7.77
C GLN A 221 -5.99 -17.22 -8.80
N ASN A 222 -5.80 -15.90 -8.87
CA ASN A 222 -4.93 -15.24 -9.82
C ASN A 222 -3.45 -15.56 -9.58
N VAL A 223 -3.00 -15.58 -8.32
CA VAL A 223 -1.63 -15.99 -7.96
C VAL A 223 -1.36 -17.41 -8.40
N ALA A 224 -2.30 -18.34 -8.18
CA ALA A 224 -2.13 -19.74 -8.59
C ALA A 224 -1.99 -19.92 -10.12
N LEU A 225 -2.49 -18.96 -10.93
CA LEU A 225 -2.30 -18.95 -12.39
C LEU A 225 -0.92 -18.43 -12.82
N ILE A 226 -0.29 -17.58 -12.00
CA ILE A 226 0.99 -16.93 -12.32
C ILE A 226 2.16 -17.75 -11.78
N ASP A 227 2.09 -18.11 -10.50
CA ASP A 227 3.12 -18.89 -9.81
C ASP A 227 2.46 -19.84 -8.79
N PRO A 228 2.41 -21.15 -9.06
CA PRO A 228 1.86 -22.14 -8.15
C PRO A 228 2.85 -22.55 -7.04
N SER A 229 3.97 -21.85 -6.84
CA SER A 229 4.99 -22.21 -5.85
C SER A 229 4.50 -22.06 -4.41
N ALA A 230 5.04 -22.91 -3.52
CA ALA A 230 4.80 -22.82 -2.08
C ALA A 230 5.50 -21.61 -1.41
N ALA A 231 6.28 -20.84 -2.16
CA ALA A 231 6.98 -19.65 -1.67
C ALA A 231 6.10 -18.39 -1.66
N VAL A 232 4.86 -18.49 -2.16
CA VAL A 232 3.87 -17.41 -2.13
C VAL A 232 2.81 -17.69 -1.07
N THR A 233 2.69 -16.79 -0.11
CA THR A 233 1.66 -16.82 0.93
C THR A 233 0.64 -15.72 0.66
N VAL A 234 -0.64 -16.06 0.64
CA VAL A 234 -1.75 -15.10 0.49
C VAL A 234 -2.56 -15.11 1.78
N LEU A 235 -2.72 -13.94 2.41
CA LEU A 235 -3.35 -13.80 3.72
C LEU A 235 -4.54 -12.83 3.67
N GLN A 236 -5.65 -13.23 4.28
CA GLN A 236 -6.84 -12.40 4.45
C GLN A 236 -6.83 -11.67 5.80
N GLU A 237 -5.87 -10.78 5.99
CA GLU A 237 -5.64 -10.12 7.27
C GLU A 237 -5.22 -8.64 7.10
N ASP A 238 -5.27 -7.89 8.21
CA ASP A 238 -4.68 -6.55 8.28
C ASP A 238 -3.14 -6.67 8.32
N SER A 239 -2.51 -6.30 7.21
CA SER A 239 -1.07 -6.40 7.02
C SER A 239 -0.26 -5.56 8.01
N TYR A 240 -0.83 -4.47 8.55
CA TYR A 240 -0.12 -3.66 9.55
C TYR A 240 0.03 -4.41 10.87
N ARG A 241 -0.97 -5.21 11.26
CA ARG A 241 -0.86 -6.06 12.45
C ARG A 241 0.22 -7.13 12.27
N TRP A 242 0.25 -7.75 11.09
CA TRP A 242 1.26 -8.74 10.76
C TRP A 242 2.67 -8.15 10.72
N LEU A 243 2.84 -6.98 10.10
CA LEU A 243 4.14 -6.29 10.06
C LEU A 243 4.66 -5.97 11.46
N LEU A 244 3.78 -5.53 12.37
CA LEU A 244 4.16 -5.25 13.75
C LEU A 244 4.58 -6.52 14.52
N SER A 245 3.99 -7.69 14.22
CA SER A 245 4.42 -8.95 14.84
C SER A 245 5.75 -9.47 14.28
N GLU A 246 6.00 -9.30 12.98
CA GLU A 246 7.22 -9.78 12.33
C GLU A 246 8.43 -8.88 12.59
N ALA A 247 8.21 -7.56 12.73
CA ALA A 247 9.29 -6.60 12.80
C ALA A 247 10.21 -6.78 14.02
N ALA A 248 9.89 -7.68 14.97
CA ALA A 248 10.65 -7.95 16.19
C ALA A 248 11.25 -6.66 16.77
N LEU A 249 10.46 -5.57 16.74
CA LEU A 249 10.95 -4.28 17.15
C LEU A 249 11.23 -4.41 18.64
N PRO A 250 12.45 -4.12 19.13
CA PRO A 250 12.76 -4.12 20.56
C PRO A 250 11.98 -3.03 21.35
N LEU A 251 10.90 -2.50 20.78
CA LEU A 251 10.06 -1.43 21.32
C LEU A 251 8.91 -1.95 22.19
N PHE A 252 8.64 -3.27 22.21
CA PHE A 252 7.41 -3.82 22.82
C PHE A 252 7.65 -4.81 23.97
N SER A 253 8.76 -4.72 24.70
CA SER A 253 8.88 -5.39 26.02
C SER A 253 8.28 -4.56 27.17
N GLY A 254 7.44 -3.56 26.88
CA GLY A 254 6.79 -2.69 27.85
C GLY A 254 5.68 -1.86 27.19
N ARG A 255 4.82 -1.24 28.02
CA ARG A 255 3.79 -0.29 27.55
C ARG A 255 4.43 0.72 26.60
N VAL A 256 3.77 0.98 25.47
CA VAL A 256 4.08 2.10 24.58
C VAL A 256 4.24 3.35 25.48
N PRO A 257 5.35 4.11 25.38
CA PRO A 257 5.65 5.16 26.33
C PRO A 257 4.82 6.40 26.04
N PHE A 258 3.51 6.34 26.28
CA PHE A 258 2.60 7.47 26.35
C PHE A 258 1.62 7.20 27.50
#